data_AF-A0A3D5UT46-F1
#
_entry.id   AF-A0A3D5UT46-F1
#
_cell.length_a   1.000
_cell.length_b   1.000
_cell.length_c   1.000
_cell.angle_alpha   90.00
_cell.angle_beta   90.00
_cell.angle_gamma   90.00
#
_symmetry.space_group_name_H-M   'P 1'
#
loop_
_entity.id
_entity.type
_entity.pdbx_description
1 polymer ?
#
loop_
_entity_poly.entity_id
_entity_poly.type
_entity_poly.pdbx_seq_one_letter_code
_entity_poly.pdbx_strand_id
1 'polypeptide(L)'
;CCFIRPGVVALTWTDDKSDPQYEISKDAFDRLSATTDAKGRKLEIHRVHQPDPILITAEESGGVDVVEGTLPREEGMRLAASYINFYIANGVIVMPSFNDPHDEPAQKQLAALFPDRKVIAVPAREILLGGGNIHCITQQQPAPQKAG
;
A
#
# COMPACT_ATOMS: atom_id res chain seq x y z
N CYS A 1 -5.57 2.85 1.21
CA CYS A 1 -5.81 4.26 0.80
C CYS A 1 -4.97 5.16 1.71
N CYS A 2 -4.38 6.23 1.19
CA CYS A 2 -3.64 7.22 1.98
C CYS A 2 -3.72 8.61 1.34
N PHE A 3 -3.45 9.67 2.11
CA PHE A 3 -3.26 11.01 1.56
C PHE A 3 -1.89 11.16 0.91
N ILE A 4 -1.84 11.83 -0.24
CA ILE A 4 -0.62 12.21 -0.96
C ILE A 4 -0.26 13.67 -0.63
N ARG A 5 -1.29 14.52 -0.64
CA ARG A 5 -1.26 15.95 -0.30
C ARG A 5 -2.67 16.38 0.10
N PRO A 6 -2.87 17.57 0.70
CA PRO A 6 -4.19 18.03 1.09
C PRO A 6 -5.19 17.99 -0.08
N GLY A 7 -6.31 17.29 0.09
CA GLY A 7 -7.34 17.10 -0.93
C GLY A 7 -7.07 15.98 -1.95
N VAL A 8 -5.95 15.25 -1.84
CA VAL A 8 -5.56 14.23 -2.81
C VAL A 8 -5.18 12.92 -2.14
N VAL A 9 -5.76 11.82 -2.61
CA VAL A 9 -5.57 10.48 -2.04
C VAL A 9 -5.12 9.49 -3.10
N ALA A 10 -4.36 8.47 -2.68
CA ALA A 10 -4.08 7.29 -3.47
C ALA A 10 -4.84 6.08 -2.90
N LEU A 11 -5.47 5.32 -3.79
CA LEU A 11 -6.33 4.21 -3.48
C LEU A 11 -5.85 2.95 -4.20
N THR A 12 -5.67 1.86 -3.44
CA THR A 12 -5.38 0.54 -4.00
C THR A 12 -6.51 0.13 -4.93
N TRP A 13 -6.18 -0.37 -6.11
CA TRP A 13 -7.14 -0.66 -7.17
C TRP A 13 -6.79 -1.95 -7.92
N THR A 14 -7.79 -2.60 -8.49
CA THR A 14 -7.64 -3.61 -9.54
C THR A 14 -8.78 -3.40 -10.53
N ASP A 15 -8.53 -3.65 -11.82
CA ASP A 15 -9.58 -3.64 -12.84
C ASP A 15 -10.20 -5.05 -13.05
N ASP A 16 -9.63 -6.08 -12.42
CA ASP A 16 -10.18 -7.44 -12.43
C ASP A 16 -11.40 -7.54 -11.51
N LYS A 17 -12.58 -7.56 -12.11
CA LYS A 17 -13.87 -7.66 -11.42
C LYS A 17 -14.11 -9.00 -10.73
N SER A 18 -13.33 -10.03 -11.06
CA SER A 18 -13.40 -11.34 -10.41
C SER A 18 -12.56 -11.39 -9.12
N ASP A 19 -11.61 -10.48 -8.96
CA ASP A 19 -10.82 -10.36 -7.74
C ASP A 19 -11.70 -9.82 -6.58
N PRO A 20 -11.69 -10.45 -5.39
CA PRO A 20 -12.45 -9.96 -4.24
C PRO A 20 -12.10 -8.53 -3.82
N GLN A 21 -10.91 -8.03 -4.17
CA GLN A 21 -10.51 -6.65 -3.92
C GLN A 21 -11.33 -5.64 -4.74
N TYR A 22 -11.85 -6.01 -5.92
CA TYR A 22 -12.52 -5.05 -6.81
C TYR A 22 -13.70 -4.35 -6.13
N GLU A 23 -14.61 -5.11 -5.53
CA GLU A 23 -15.79 -4.54 -4.86
C GLU A 23 -15.39 -3.65 -3.67
N ILE A 24 -14.34 -4.02 -2.93
CA ILE A 24 -13.81 -3.23 -1.80
C ILE A 24 -13.21 -1.91 -2.31
N SER A 25 -12.38 -1.97 -3.35
CA SER A 25 -11.79 -0.78 -3.96
C SER A 25 -12.85 0.13 -4.58
N LYS A 26 -13.87 -0.45 -5.22
CA LYS A 26 -14.98 0.28 -5.81
C LYS A 26 -15.82 1.00 -4.75
N ASP A 27 -16.24 0.31 -3.68
CA ASP A 27 -16.98 0.95 -2.57
C ASP A 27 -16.17 2.10 -1.94
N ALA A 28 -14.87 1.89 -1.72
CA ALA A 28 -13.98 2.95 -1.23
C ALA A 28 -13.91 4.15 -2.18
N PHE A 29 -13.80 3.90 -3.49
CA PHE A 29 -13.79 4.96 -4.51
C PHE A 29 -15.10 5.74 -4.54
N ASP A 30 -16.24 5.06 -4.49
CA ASP A 30 -17.57 5.69 -4.51
C ASP A 30 -17.75 6.61 -3.29
N ARG A 31 -17.36 6.14 -2.09
CA ARG A 31 -17.39 6.94 -0.85
C ARG A 31 -16.48 8.16 -0.92
N LEU A 32 -15.23 7.97 -1.36
CA LEU A 32 -14.25 9.05 -1.47
C LEU A 32 -14.68 10.09 -2.51
N SER A 33 -15.29 9.67 -3.61
CA SER A 33 -15.77 10.56 -4.68
C SER A 33 -16.95 11.42 -4.21
N ALA A 34 -17.80 10.87 -3.34
CA ALA A 34 -18.94 11.59 -2.78
C ALA A 34 -18.54 12.59 -1.68
N THR A 35 -17.40 12.40 -1.02
CA THR A 35 -17.00 13.19 0.15
C THR A 35 -16.27 14.50 -0.19
N THR A 36 -16.06 15.33 0.82
CA THR A 36 -15.14 16.49 0.78
C THR A 36 -14.25 16.46 2.02
N ASP A 37 -13.06 17.04 1.92
CA ASP A 37 -12.21 17.20 3.11
C ASP A 37 -12.70 18.30 4.05
N ALA A 38 -12.03 18.47 5.19
CA ALA A 38 -12.38 19.45 6.22
C ALA A 38 -12.35 20.93 5.76
N LYS A 39 -11.77 21.23 4.58
CA LYS A 39 -11.77 22.55 3.95
C LYS A 39 -12.76 22.66 2.78
N GLY A 40 -13.66 21.69 2.64
CA GLY A 40 -14.67 21.66 1.57
C GLY A 40 -14.12 21.29 0.20
N ARG A 41 -12.86 20.83 0.09
CA ARG A 41 -12.29 20.43 -1.21
C ARG A 41 -12.81 19.05 -1.58
N LYS A 42 -13.15 18.88 -2.85
CA LYS A 42 -13.39 17.55 -3.43
C LYS A 42 -12.07 16.78 -3.48
N LEU A 43 -12.14 15.47 -3.22
CA LEU A 43 -10.96 14.62 -3.23
C LEU A 43 -10.57 14.28 -4.67
N GLU A 44 -9.32 14.57 -5.04
CA GLU A 44 -8.66 13.98 -6.21
C GLU A 44 -8.20 12.56 -5.82
N ILE A 45 -8.66 11.54 -6.54
CA ILE A 45 -8.41 10.13 -6.21
C ILE A 45 -7.56 9.50 -7.30
N HIS A 46 -6.34 9.09 -6.94
CA HIS A 46 -5.46 8.33 -7.83
C HIS A 46 -5.57 6.84 -7.51
N ARG A 47 -6.06 6.06 -8.47
CA ARG A 47 -6.09 4.59 -8.39
C ARG A 47 -4.70 4.05 -8.68
N VAL A 48 -4.13 3.28 -7.76
CA VAL A 48 -2.84 2.61 -7.91
C VAL A 48 -3.10 1.12 -7.98
N HIS A 49 -2.78 0.51 -9.12
CA HIS A 49 -3.00 -0.92 -9.34
C HIS A 49 -2.24 -1.74 -8.30
N GLN A 50 -2.87 -2.75 -7.71
CA GLN A 50 -2.22 -3.70 -6.80
C GLN A 50 -1.29 -4.67 -7.56
N PRO A 51 -0.37 -5.38 -6.90
CA PRO A 51 0.27 -6.52 -7.54
C PRO A 51 -0.74 -7.62 -7.85
N ASP A 52 -0.35 -8.58 -8.71
CA ASP A 52 -1.13 -9.80 -8.89
C ASP A 52 -1.27 -10.54 -7.55
N PRO A 53 -2.31 -11.38 -7.37
CA PRO A 53 -2.49 -12.13 -6.13
C PRO A 53 -1.25 -12.95 -5.76
N ILE A 54 -0.66 -12.61 -4.62
CA ILE A 54 0.53 -13.28 -4.10
C ILE A 54 0.10 -14.32 -3.08
N LEU A 55 0.54 -15.56 -3.24
CA LEU A 55 0.24 -16.66 -2.33
C LEU A 55 1.49 -17.07 -1.52
N ILE A 56 1.27 -17.58 -0.31
CA ILE A 56 2.31 -18.23 0.51
C ILE A 56 2.70 -19.56 -0.13
N THR A 57 3.99 -19.84 -0.24
CA THR A 57 4.52 -21.12 -0.72
C THR A 57 4.66 -22.15 0.41
N ALA A 58 4.79 -23.43 0.06
CA ALA A 58 5.07 -24.49 1.04
C ALA A 58 6.35 -24.23 1.85
N GLU A 59 7.40 -23.73 1.20
CA GLU A 59 8.69 -23.41 1.84
C GLU A 59 8.53 -22.28 2.86
N GLU A 60 7.80 -21.22 2.50
CA GLU A 60 7.55 -20.07 3.37
C GLU A 60 6.68 -20.43 4.58
N SER A 61 5.69 -21.31 4.38
CA SER A 61 4.83 -21.83 5.44
C SER A 61 5.60 -22.74 6.40
N GLY A 62 6.48 -23.60 5.88
CA GLY A 62 7.23 -24.58 6.66
C GLY A 62 8.19 -24.00 7.70
N GLY A 63 8.58 -22.73 7.57
CA GLY A 63 9.43 -22.03 8.53
C GLY A 63 8.71 -21.33 9.70
N VAL A 64 7.37 -21.43 9.77
CA VAL A 64 6.57 -20.69 10.75
C VAL A 64 6.00 -21.62 11.83
N ASP A 65 6.31 -21.33 13.09
CA ASP A 65 5.74 -22.05 14.23
C ASP A 65 4.23 -21.80 14.35
N VAL A 66 3.45 -22.87 14.42
CA VAL A 66 2.01 -22.80 14.69
C VAL A 66 1.80 -22.82 16.20
N VAL A 67 1.37 -21.68 16.74
CA VAL A 67 1.09 -21.50 18.17
C VAL A 67 -0.40 -21.23 18.38
N GLU A 68 -1.02 -21.91 19.34
CA GLU A 68 -2.41 -21.69 19.72
C GLU A 68 -2.66 -20.20 20.02
N GLY A 69 -3.73 -19.65 19.45
CA GLY A 69 -4.09 -18.23 19.58
C GLY A 69 -3.41 -17.29 18.57
N THR A 70 -2.56 -17.80 17.68
CA THR A 70 -1.99 -17.04 16.55
C THR A 70 -2.70 -17.34 15.24
N LEU A 71 -2.58 -16.43 14.25
CA LEU A 71 -3.06 -16.69 12.90
C LEU A 71 -2.05 -17.57 12.16
N PRO A 72 -2.45 -18.74 11.63
CA PRO A 72 -1.53 -19.62 10.92
C PRO A 72 -1.09 -19.01 9.59
N ARG A 73 0.08 -19.43 9.10
CA ARG A 73 0.63 -19.07 7.79
C ARG A 73 0.68 -20.32 6.92
N GLU A 74 -0.44 -20.64 6.30
CA GLU A 74 -0.61 -21.85 5.49
C GLU A 74 -0.27 -21.58 4.02
N GLU A 75 0.25 -22.59 3.33
CA GLU A 75 0.43 -22.57 1.88
C GLU A 75 -0.87 -22.19 1.15
N GLY A 76 -0.75 -21.40 0.08
CA GLY A 76 -1.89 -21.00 -0.73
C GLY A 76 -2.72 -19.85 -0.15
N MET A 77 -2.45 -19.42 1.09
CA MET A 77 -3.07 -18.21 1.64
C MET A 77 -2.64 -16.98 0.83
N ARG A 78 -3.63 -16.17 0.44
CA ARG A 78 -3.37 -14.89 -0.25
C ARG A 78 -2.81 -13.86 0.74
N LEU A 79 -1.70 -13.25 0.35
CA LEU A 79 -1.08 -12.15 1.08
C LEU A 79 -1.74 -10.82 0.75
N ALA A 80 -1.81 -9.94 1.75
CA ALA A 80 -2.42 -8.60 1.65
C ALA A 80 -1.46 -7.58 1.00
N ALA A 81 -0.96 -7.89 -0.20
CA ALA A 81 0.02 -7.08 -0.90
C ALA A 81 -0.59 -5.78 -1.44
N SER A 82 0.04 -4.64 -1.18
CA SER A 82 -0.37 -3.36 -1.76
C SER A 82 0.77 -2.36 -1.81
N TYR A 83 0.97 -1.72 -2.97
CA TYR A 83 1.94 -0.63 -3.12
C TYR A 83 1.62 0.60 -2.28
N ILE A 84 0.36 0.78 -1.85
CA ILE A 84 -0.06 1.90 -0.99
C ILE A 84 0.54 1.80 0.43
N ASN A 85 1.04 0.65 0.84
CA ASN A 85 1.71 0.48 2.14
C ASN A 85 3.16 1.01 2.14
N PHE A 86 3.39 2.15 1.49
CA PHE A 86 4.68 2.85 1.43
C PHE A 86 4.86 3.81 2.61
N TYR A 87 6.11 4.21 2.85
CA TYR A 87 6.46 5.24 3.83
C TYR A 87 6.87 6.55 3.16
N ILE A 88 6.33 7.68 3.64
CA ILE A 88 6.73 9.04 3.22
C ILE A 88 7.78 9.57 4.18
N ALA A 89 9.05 9.56 3.78
CA ALA A 89 10.12 10.23 4.53
C ALA A 89 10.52 11.55 3.86
N ASN A 90 11.33 12.38 4.52
CA ASN A 90 11.78 13.66 3.96
C ASN A 90 12.54 13.46 2.63
N GLY A 91 11.98 13.97 1.53
CA GLY A 91 12.57 13.86 0.19
C GLY A 91 12.49 12.48 -0.48
N VAL A 92 11.89 11.48 0.16
CA VAL A 92 11.85 10.10 -0.39
C VAL A 92 10.53 9.40 -0.06
N ILE A 93 10.09 8.54 -0.99
CA ILE A 93 9.05 7.55 -0.78
C ILE A 93 9.72 6.18 -0.78
N VAL A 94 9.52 5.39 0.28
CA VAL A 94 9.99 4.01 0.34
C VAL A 94 8.79 3.11 0.09
N MET A 95 8.69 2.54 -1.12
CA MET A 95 7.58 1.70 -1.55
C MET A 95 7.98 0.22 -1.55
N PRO A 96 7.04 -0.70 -1.28
CA PRO A 96 7.31 -2.11 -1.43
C PRO A 96 7.39 -2.51 -2.90
N SER A 97 8.23 -3.49 -3.20
CA SER A 97 8.22 -4.25 -4.45
C SER A 97 8.08 -5.73 -4.18
N PHE A 98 7.44 -6.44 -5.10
CA PHE A 98 7.02 -7.83 -4.91
C PHE A 98 7.57 -8.79 -5.96
N ASN A 99 8.44 -8.33 -6.86
CA ASN A 99 8.87 -9.05 -8.05
C ASN A 99 7.66 -9.36 -8.95
N ASP A 100 6.83 -8.34 -9.14
CA ASP A 100 5.54 -8.38 -9.81
C ASP A 100 5.53 -7.43 -11.03
N PRO A 101 4.81 -7.74 -12.12
CA PRO A 101 4.74 -6.88 -13.31
C PRO A 101 4.26 -5.44 -13.04
N HIS A 102 3.53 -5.21 -11.94
CA HIS A 102 3.02 -3.90 -11.55
C HIS A 102 3.99 -3.11 -10.67
N ASP A 103 5.16 -3.66 -10.28
CA ASP A 103 6.16 -2.95 -9.47
C ASP A 103 6.60 -1.64 -10.16
N GLU A 104 7.05 -1.74 -11.41
CA GLU A 104 7.54 -0.58 -12.17
C GLU A 104 6.42 0.42 -12.52
N PRO A 105 5.23 0.01 -13.01
CA PRO A 105 4.09 0.91 -13.18
C PRO A 105 3.71 1.66 -11.89
N ALA A 106 3.63 0.95 -10.75
CA ALA A 106 3.31 1.57 -9.47
C ALA A 106 4.39 2.58 -9.05
N GLN A 107 5.68 2.25 -9.24
CA GLN A 107 6.78 3.16 -8.95
C GLN A 107 6.73 4.43 -9.80
N LYS A 108 6.49 4.30 -11.12
CA LYS A 108 6.35 5.44 -12.04
C LYS A 108 5.18 6.32 -11.63
N GLN A 109 4.05 5.73 -11.29
CA GLN A 109 2.88 6.47 -10.85
C GLN A 109 3.13 7.21 -9.54
N LEU A 110 3.72 6.55 -8.53
CA LEU A 110 4.08 7.21 -7.28
C LEU A 110 5.09 8.34 -7.50
N ALA A 111 6.05 8.19 -8.42
CA ALA A 111 7.00 9.24 -8.75
C ALA A 111 6.30 10.47 -9.37
N ALA A 112 5.30 10.26 -10.23
CA ALA A 112 4.48 11.35 -10.77
C ALA A 112 3.63 12.04 -9.70
N LEU A 113 3.16 11.30 -8.69
CA LEU A 113 2.37 11.84 -7.58
C LEU A 113 3.20 12.62 -6.55
N PHE A 114 4.49 12.31 -6.44
CA PHE A 114 5.44 12.96 -5.54
C PHE A 114 6.64 13.53 -6.31
N PRO A 115 6.45 14.58 -7.13
CA PRO A 115 7.51 15.10 -8.00
C PRO A 115 8.75 15.60 -7.23
N ASP A 116 8.57 16.03 -5.98
CA ASP A 116 9.66 16.54 -5.12
C ASP A 116 10.33 15.43 -4.28
N ARG A 117 9.98 14.15 -4.50
CA ARG A 117 10.53 13.03 -3.74
C ARG A 117 11.05 11.93 -4.66
N LYS A 118 12.19 11.36 -4.30
CA LYS A 118 12.69 10.14 -4.96
C LYS A 118 11.86 8.95 -4.51
N VAL A 119 11.40 8.10 -5.44
CA VAL A 119 10.72 6.85 -5.09
C VAL A 119 11.72 5.70 -5.13
N ILE A 120 11.91 5.02 -3.99
CA ILE A 120 12.79 3.87 -3.83
C ILE A 120 11.91 2.63 -3.59
N ALA A 121 11.98 1.68 -4.51
CA ALA A 121 11.36 0.37 -4.36
C ALA A 121 12.26 -0.55 -3.53
N VAL A 122 11.68 -1.25 -2.56
CA VAL A 122 12.38 -2.19 -1.67
C VAL A 122 11.67 -3.54 -1.73
N PRO A 123 12.39 -4.65 -2.04
CA PRO A 123 11.82 -6.00 -1.97
C PRO A 123 11.23 -6.25 -0.58
N ALA A 124 9.92 -6.51 -0.52
CA ALA A 124 9.19 -6.51 0.74
C ALA A 124 8.33 -7.76 0.97
N ARG A 125 8.58 -8.83 0.18
CA ARG A 125 7.89 -10.12 0.33
C ARG A 125 8.03 -10.69 1.75
N GLU A 126 9.22 -10.61 2.33
CA GLU A 126 9.47 -11.13 3.69
C GLU A 126 8.65 -10.40 4.77
N ILE A 127 8.49 -9.08 4.64
CA ILE A 127 7.64 -8.29 5.57
C ILE A 127 6.17 -8.66 5.36
N LEU A 128 5.79 -8.86 4.09
CA LEU A 128 4.43 -9.22 3.69
C LEU A 128 3.97 -10.58 4.24
N LEU A 129 4.86 -11.57 4.32
CA LEU A 129 4.58 -12.86 4.97
C LEU A 129 4.15 -12.68 6.43
N GLY A 130 4.70 -11.67 7.12
CA GLY A 130 4.31 -11.28 8.48
C GLY A 130 2.94 -10.60 8.59
N GLY A 131 2.32 -10.23 7.47
CA GLY A 131 0.98 -9.62 7.42
C GLY A 131 0.95 -8.09 7.31
N GLY A 132 2.09 -7.44 7.03
CA GLY A 132 2.19 -6.00 6.88
C GLY A 132 3.15 -5.59 5.78
N ASN A 133 3.52 -4.31 5.72
CA ASN A 133 4.58 -3.86 4.84
C ASN A 133 5.32 -2.64 5.42
N ILE A 134 6.10 -1.93 4.60
CA ILE A 134 6.97 -0.82 4.99
C ILE A 134 6.24 0.20 5.89
N HIS A 135 5.04 0.65 5.53
CA HIS A 135 4.27 1.57 6.37
C HIS A 135 4.00 0.98 7.76
N CYS A 136 3.65 -0.30 7.85
CA CYS A 136 3.29 -0.97 9.11
C CYS A 136 4.45 -1.06 10.12
N ILE A 137 5.69 -1.00 9.66
CA ILE A 137 6.89 -1.17 10.50
C ILE A 137 7.64 0.16 10.74
N THR A 138 7.05 1.28 10.34
CA THR A 138 7.64 2.62 10.47
C THR A 138 6.74 3.54 11.29
N GLN A 139 7.35 4.45 12.04
CA GLN A 139 6.65 5.50 12.78
C GLN A 139 7.40 6.83 12.60
N GLN A 140 6.79 7.80 11.92
CA GLN A 140 7.38 9.12 11.76
C GLN A 140 7.32 9.94 13.05
N GLN A 141 8.42 10.65 13.33
CA GLN A 141 8.45 11.73 14.30
C GLN A 141 8.57 13.06 13.54
N PRO A 142 7.51 13.89 13.50
CA PRO A 142 7.58 15.20 12.88
C PRO A 142 8.67 16.05 13.51
N ALA A 143 9.40 16.81 12.69
CA ALA A 143 10.33 17.81 13.20
C ALA A 143 9.57 18.85 14.06
N PRO A 144 10.22 19.43 15.08
CA PRO A 144 9.61 20.51 15.85
C PRO A 144 9.13 21.62 14.92
N GLN A 145 7.90 22.08 15.14
CA GLN A 145 7.43 23.27 14.45
C GLN A 145 8.27 24.45 14.93
N LYS A 146 9.02 25.09 14.02
CA LYS A 146 9.68 26.35 14.35
C LYS A 146 8.58 27.36 14.69
N ALA A 147 8.67 28.00 15.86
CA ALA A 147 7.80 29.12 16.18
C ALA A 147 7.97 30.17 15.07
N GLY A 148 6.84 30.55 14.46
CA GLY A 148 6.78 31.63 13.47
C GLY A 148 6.83 33.00 14.13
#